data_AF-A0ABC8M9Y8-F1
#
_entry.id   AF-A0ABC8M9Y8-F1
#
_cell.length_a   1.000
_cell.length_b   1.000
_cell.length_c   1.000
_cell.angle_alpha   90.00
_cell.angle_beta   90.00
_cell.angle_gamma   90.00
#
_symmetry.space_group_name_H-M   'P 1'
#
loop_
_entity.id
_entity.type
_entity.pdbx_description
1 polymer ?
#
loop_
_entity_poly.entity_id
_entity_poly.type
_entity_poly.pdbx_seq_one_letter_code
_entity_poly.pdbx_strand_id
1 'polypeptide(L)'
;MIYLRNEMKLKFTDAAAVVNVFAGVSAVAHLGMQFLVDAFIGHFWMLCFSTLAFSFVSSYTSSQLWFPQISQWFVRFAVPACCEVLAMLIFLSGASSYKRERPSGSPLTTVFRVFAASASKISSGYQSNSNQLYEDTECGLDMKPHTSSLRCLDRAVMILQTEPLELQRENRWRLCRVTEVEQTKSVIRTVPLFTTSLISGIVFSLGNTFFLEQANHLDSKFVSWNLPLPLLLLFSEAARLGSRELCVMAAKRNAKLPKQTKTPYGIPVSIILSVFCSAIAAHVESMRLKVVRTQETVPMSVFWLLPQYVVLGSITGIYENSFALYLEETVPQELIKTWFCLMWVCVGLGS
;
A
#
# COMPACT_ATOMS: atom_id res chain seq x y z
N MET A 1 -19.97 4.85 -0.18
CA MET A 1 -21.03 3.87 -0.52
C MET A 1 -22.41 4.28 0.02
N ILE A 2 -22.65 4.37 1.34
CA ILE A 2 -23.98 4.70 1.91
C ILE A 2 -24.54 6.03 1.39
N TYR A 3 -23.72 7.08 1.36
CA TYR A 3 -24.09 8.39 0.79
C TYR A 3 -24.53 8.27 -0.68
N LEU A 4 -23.77 7.53 -1.49
CA LEU A 4 -24.04 7.34 -2.92
C LEU A 4 -25.37 6.59 -3.15
N ARG A 5 -25.69 5.63 -2.29
CA ARG A 5 -26.94 4.84 -2.38
C ARG A 5 -28.16 5.61 -1.89
N ASN A 6 -28.04 6.31 -0.76
CA ASN A 6 -29.19 6.90 -0.07
C ASN A 6 -29.52 8.30 -0.58
N GLU A 7 -28.51 9.15 -0.78
CA GLU A 7 -28.71 10.55 -1.20
C GLU A 7 -28.64 10.72 -2.71
N MET A 8 -27.58 10.17 -3.32
CA MET A 8 -27.37 10.28 -4.78
C MET A 8 -28.22 9.27 -5.57
N LYS A 9 -28.93 8.36 -4.88
CA LYS A 9 -29.81 7.33 -5.46
C LYS A 9 -29.16 6.50 -6.57
N LEU A 10 -27.85 6.30 -6.49
CA LEU A 10 -27.11 5.48 -7.46
C LEU A 10 -27.45 4.00 -7.29
N LYS A 11 -27.36 3.23 -8.38
CA LYS A 11 -27.45 1.77 -8.30
C LYS A 11 -26.24 1.22 -7.54
N PHE A 12 -26.38 0.02 -6.99
CA PHE A 12 -25.29 -0.67 -6.30
C PHE A 12 -24.02 -0.74 -7.14
N THR A 13 -24.16 -1.15 -8.41
CA THR A 13 -23.05 -1.30 -9.36
C THR A 13 -22.30 0.01 -9.58
N ASP A 14 -23.05 1.11 -9.74
CA ASP A 14 -22.48 2.43 -10.05
C ASP A 14 -21.80 3.02 -8.80
N ALA A 15 -22.45 2.88 -7.64
CA ALA A 15 -21.89 3.32 -6.37
C ALA A 15 -20.63 2.53 -5.98
N ALA A 16 -20.62 1.21 -6.22
CA ALA A 16 -19.45 0.37 -5.99
C ALA A 16 -18.31 0.73 -6.95
N ALA A 17 -18.61 0.96 -8.23
CA ALA A 17 -17.62 1.41 -9.21
C ALA A 17 -16.98 2.74 -8.80
N VAL A 18 -17.76 3.73 -8.34
CA VAL A 18 -17.23 5.02 -7.85
C VAL A 18 -16.30 4.81 -6.65
N VAL A 19 -16.68 3.97 -5.69
CA VAL A 19 -15.85 3.69 -4.50
C VAL A 19 -14.53 3.01 -4.89
N ASN A 20 -14.59 2.02 -5.78
CA ASN A 20 -13.41 1.28 -6.22
C ASN A 20 -12.47 2.13 -7.07
N VAL A 21 -13.00 2.90 -8.02
CA VAL A 21 -12.21 3.87 -8.80
C VAL A 21 -11.54 4.89 -7.88
N PHE A 22 -12.26 5.42 -6.90
CA PHE A 22 -11.68 6.33 -5.92
C PHE A 22 -10.56 5.67 -5.11
N ALA A 23 -10.75 4.44 -4.64
CA ALA A 23 -9.74 3.69 -3.90
C ALA A 23 -8.49 3.43 -4.75
N GLY A 24 -8.67 2.99 -6.00
CA GLY A 24 -7.57 2.75 -6.94
C GLY A 24 -6.81 4.02 -7.32
N VAL A 25 -7.52 5.11 -7.63
CA VAL A 25 -6.89 6.42 -7.91
C VAL A 25 -6.12 6.93 -6.68
N SER A 26 -6.71 6.82 -5.48
CA SER A 26 -6.05 7.22 -4.24
C SER A 26 -4.78 6.41 -4.00
N ALA A 27 -4.81 5.10 -4.27
CA ALA A 27 -3.64 4.24 -4.16
C ALA A 27 -2.54 4.64 -5.15
N VAL A 28 -2.86 4.85 -6.42
CA VAL A 28 -1.91 5.33 -7.46
C VAL A 28 -1.29 6.67 -7.06
N ALA A 29 -2.08 7.57 -6.48
CA ALA A 29 -1.62 8.87 -6.03
C ALA A 29 -0.49 8.78 -5.00
N HIS A 30 -0.42 7.71 -4.19
CA HIS A 30 0.68 7.53 -3.21
C HIS A 30 2.05 7.48 -3.88
N LEU A 31 2.18 6.81 -5.04
CA LEU A 31 3.45 6.72 -5.75
C LEU A 31 3.83 8.07 -6.39
N GLY A 32 2.86 8.77 -6.97
CA GLY A 32 3.07 10.11 -7.52
C GLY A 32 3.47 11.12 -6.44
N MET A 33 2.79 11.08 -5.28
CA MET A 33 3.11 11.93 -4.14
C MET A 33 4.49 11.59 -3.56
N GLN A 34 4.83 10.32 -3.42
CA GLN A 34 6.16 9.91 -2.95
C GLN A 34 7.26 10.41 -3.91
N PHE A 35 7.06 10.29 -5.23
CA PHE A 35 7.98 10.85 -6.21
C PHE A 35 8.13 12.37 -6.06
N LEU A 36 7.03 13.11 -5.96
CA LEU A 36 7.06 14.57 -5.79
C LEU A 36 7.78 14.97 -4.51
N VAL A 37 7.55 14.24 -3.41
CA VAL A 37 8.22 14.47 -2.13
C VAL A 37 9.72 14.25 -2.25
N ASP A 38 10.14 13.11 -2.78
CA ASP A 38 11.56 12.75 -2.85
C ASP A 38 12.32 13.64 -3.85
N ALA A 39 11.64 14.14 -4.90
CA ALA A 39 12.24 14.96 -5.95
C ALA A 39 12.22 16.47 -5.66
N PHE A 40 11.15 17.00 -5.04
CA PHE A 40 10.90 18.45 -5.01
C PHE A 40 10.50 18.99 -3.63
N ILE A 41 9.62 18.30 -2.90
CA ILE A 41 8.94 18.89 -1.74
C ILE A 41 9.73 18.66 -0.43
N GLY A 42 10.35 17.50 -0.26
CA GLY A 42 11.05 17.10 0.97
C GLY A 42 10.13 16.56 2.07
N HIS A 43 10.71 15.86 3.06
CA HIS A 43 9.96 15.09 4.06
C HIS A 43 9.12 15.93 5.03
N PHE A 44 9.48 17.20 5.26
CA PHE A 44 8.73 18.07 6.16
C PHE A 44 7.31 18.35 5.65
N TRP A 45 7.19 18.79 4.40
CA TRP A 45 5.89 19.06 3.78
C TRP A 45 5.09 17.78 3.55
N MET A 46 5.75 16.65 3.28
CA MET A 46 5.09 15.35 3.27
C MET A 46 4.40 15.06 4.61
N LEU A 47 5.08 15.34 5.72
CA LEU A 47 4.50 15.18 7.06
C LEU A 47 3.30 16.10 7.27
N CYS A 48 3.34 17.35 6.74
CA CYS A 48 2.15 18.22 6.71
C CYS A 48 0.99 17.54 5.98
N PHE A 49 1.22 17.12 4.73
CA PHE A 49 0.15 16.59 3.89
C PHE A 49 -0.38 15.25 4.41
N SER A 50 0.48 14.38 4.94
CA SER A 50 0.08 13.08 5.47
C SER A 50 -0.68 13.20 6.78
N THR A 51 -0.31 14.14 7.65
CA THR A 51 -1.09 14.43 8.87
C THR A 51 -2.46 15.00 8.52
N LEU A 52 -2.57 15.88 7.53
CA LEU A 52 -3.86 16.35 7.03
C LEU A 52 -4.73 15.21 6.50
N ALA A 53 -4.18 14.41 5.59
CA ALA A 53 -4.90 13.27 5.02
C ALA A 53 -5.34 12.26 6.09
N PHE A 54 -4.47 11.96 7.06
CA PHE A 54 -4.80 11.05 8.17
C PHE A 54 -5.88 11.63 9.09
N SER A 55 -5.80 12.93 9.40
CA SER A 55 -6.80 13.65 10.18
C SER A 55 -8.16 13.70 9.47
N PHE A 56 -8.19 13.87 8.14
CA PHE A 56 -9.40 13.82 7.34
C PHE A 56 -10.07 12.45 7.41
N VAL A 57 -9.31 11.37 7.18
CA VAL A 57 -9.82 9.99 7.19
C VAL A 57 -10.30 9.57 8.58
N SER A 58 -9.55 9.87 9.64
CA SER A 58 -9.93 9.55 11.03
C SER A 58 -11.13 10.35 11.53
N SER A 59 -11.27 11.60 11.08
CA SER A 59 -12.45 12.41 11.40
C SER A 59 -13.69 11.92 10.64
N TYR A 60 -13.55 11.53 9.37
CA TYR A 60 -14.65 10.92 8.61
C TYR A 60 -15.15 9.62 9.27
N THR A 61 -14.26 8.72 9.68
CA THR A 61 -14.66 7.44 10.32
C THR A 61 -15.29 7.63 11.68
N SER A 62 -14.78 8.54 12.52
CA SER A 62 -15.37 8.86 13.82
C SER A 62 -16.75 9.52 13.71
N SER A 63 -16.98 10.36 12.69
CA SER A 63 -18.30 10.97 12.45
C SER A 63 -19.42 9.93 12.22
N GLN A 64 -19.08 8.77 11.64
CA GLN A 64 -20.04 7.68 11.40
C GLN A 64 -20.35 6.86 12.66
N LEU A 65 -19.40 6.74 13.58
CA LEU A 65 -19.56 5.95 14.81
C LEU A 65 -20.39 6.70 15.87
N TRP A 66 -20.17 8.01 16.01
CA TRP A 66 -20.76 8.79 17.09
C TRP A 66 -22.06 9.52 16.71
N PHE A 67 -22.30 9.78 15.43
CA PHE A 67 -23.46 10.57 14.97
C PHE A 67 -24.36 9.86 13.94
N PRO A 68 -24.83 8.63 14.19
CA PRO A 68 -25.82 8.00 13.32
C PRO A 68 -27.16 8.78 13.26
N GLN A 69 -27.47 9.60 14.26
CA GLN A 69 -28.75 10.32 14.41
C GLN A 69 -28.76 11.78 13.90
N ILE A 70 -27.60 12.36 13.56
CA ILE A 70 -27.56 13.70 12.97
C ILE A 70 -27.97 13.59 11.49
N SER A 71 -29.12 14.18 11.14
CA SER A 71 -29.79 13.95 9.85
C SER A 71 -29.14 14.64 8.65
N GLN A 72 -28.17 15.52 8.88
CA GLN A 72 -27.56 16.30 7.80
C GLN A 72 -26.17 15.78 7.47
N TRP A 73 -26.02 15.20 6.28
CA TRP A 73 -24.72 14.83 5.68
C TRP A 73 -23.71 15.98 5.72
N PHE A 74 -24.20 17.22 5.60
CA PHE A 74 -23.39 18.42 5.77
C PHE A 74 -22.60 18.41 7.09
N VAL A 75 -23.23 18.10 8.22
CA VAL A 75 -22.55 18.08 9.53
C VAL A 75 -21.51 16.96 9.60
N ARG A 76 -21.81 15.80 9.00
CA ARG A 76 -20.88 14.66 8.96
C ARG A 76 -19.60 14.96 8.16
N PHE A 77 -19.66 15.86 7.17
CA PHE A 77 -18.48 16.30 6.43
C PHE A 77 -17.83 17.56 7.02
N ALA A 78 -18.63 18.50 7.53
CA ALA A 78 -18.15 19.78 8.05
C ALA A 78 -17.35 19.64 9.34
N VAL A 79 -17.80 18.79 10.28
CA VAL A 79 -17.08 18.58 11.56
C VAL A 79 -15.66 18.04 11.30
N PRO A 80 -15.46 16.97 10.50
CA PRO A 80 -14.13 16.53 10.07
C PRO A 80 -13.29 17.59 9.37
N ALA A 81 -13.88 18.34 8.44
CA ALA A 81 -13.16 19.40 7.73
C ALA A 81 -12.66 20.49 8.69
N CYS A 82 -13.46 20.90 9.68
CA CYS A 82 -13.03 21.86 10.69
C CYS A 82 -11.91 21.31 11.59
N CYS A 83 -12.02 20.04 12.01
CA CYS A 83 -10.97 19.36 12.79
C CYS A 83 -9.65 19.26 12.00
N GLU A 84 -9.73 18.98 10.69
CA GLU A 84 -8.56 18.93 9.81
C GLU A 84 -7.91 20.31 9.67
N VAL A 85 -8.68 21.37 9.44
CA VAL A 85 -8.16 22.74 9.40
C VAL A 85 -7.49 23.10 10.72
N LEU A 86 -8.08 22.74 11.86
CA LEU A 86 -7.48 22.97 13.17
C LEU A 86 -6.17 22.19 13.35
N ALA A 87 -6.15 20.90 12.97
CA ALA A 87 -4.95 20.07 13.00
C ALA A 87 -3.84 20.65 12.09
N MET A 88 -4.21 21.19 10.92
CA MET A 88 -3.30 21.90 10.02
C MET A 88 -2.65 23.10 10.69
N LEU A 89 -3.46 23.94 11.34
CA LEU A 89 -2.98 25.14 12.01
C LEU A 89 -2.04 24.80 13.16
N ILE A 90 -2.35 23.77 13.95
CA ILE A 90 -1.47 23.26 15.00
C ILE A 90 -0.16 22.73 14.40
N PHE A 91 -0.23 21.91 13.35
CA PHE A 91 0.95 21.40 12.67
C PHE A 91 1.83 22.55 12.15
N LEU A 92 1.24 23.53 11.47
CA LEU A 92 1.97 24.67 10.91
C LEU A 92 2.53 25.59 12.00
N SER A 93 1.93 25.66 13.18
CA SER A 93 2.47 26.44 14.29
C SER A 93 3.87 25.95 14.74
N GLY A 94 4.17 24.66 14.53
CA GLY A 94 5.50 24.07 14.78
C GLY A 94 6.52 24.23 13.64
N ALA A 95 6.16 24.87 12.51
CA ALA A 95 6.98 24.91 11.29
C ALA A 95 8.40 25.45 11.44
N SER A 96 8.65 26.29 12.45
CA SER A 96 9.98 26.83 12.78
C SER A 96 10.85 25.87 13.58
N SER A 97 10.24 24.93 14.33
CA SER A 97 10.94 23.99 15.20
C SER A 97 11.28 22.68 14.49
N TYR A 98 10.65 22.38 13.36
CA TYR A 98 10.92 21.14 12.61
C TYR A 98 12.21 21.22 11.80
N LYS A 99 13.01 20.16 11.89
CA LYS A 99 14.21 19.99 11.08
C LYS A 99 13.82 19.67 9.63
N ARG A 100 14.19 20.55 8.71
CA ARG A 100 13.91 20.38 7.28
C ARG A 100 15.03 19.56 6.64
N GLU A 101 14.68 18.39 6.14
CA GLU A 101 15.55 17.59 5.28
C GLU A 101 15.37 18.02 3.83
N ARG A 102 16.50 18.13 3.11
CA ARG A 102 16.48 18.44 1.67
C ARG A 102 16.01 17.20 0.90
N PRO A 103 15.32 17.37 -0.24
CA PRO A 103 14.96 16.23 -1.10
C PRO A 103 16.24 15.51 -1.56
N SER A 104 16.31 14.21 -1.29
CA SER A 104 17.48 13.35 -1.58
C SER A 104 17.48 12.80 -3.02
N GLY A 105 16.49 13.19 -3.84
CA GLY A 105 16.23 12.63 -5.16
C GLY A 105 15.38 11.37 -5.09
N SER A 106 14.58 11.12 -6.13
CA SER A 106 13.64 10.00 -6.12
C SER A 106 14.31 8.69 -6.58
N PRO A 107 14.15 7.59 -5.84
CA PRO A 107 14.66 6.29 -6.28
C PRO A 107 14.06 5.76 -7.58
N LEU A 108 12.85 6.19 -7.94
CA LEU A 108 12.25 5.87 -9.23
C LEU A 108 13.07 6.46 -10.38
N THR A 109 13.63 7.66 -10.21
CA THR A 109 14.51 8.25 -11.24
C THR A 109 15.77 7.41 -11.45
N THR A 110 16.29 6.78 -10.39
CA THR A 110 17.43 5.86 -10.49
C THR A 110 17.10 4.64 -11.35
N VAL A 111 15.93 4.05 -11.15
CA VAL A 111 15.45 2.92 -11.97
C VAL A 111 15.32 3.33 -13.44
N PHE A 112 14.67 4.47 -13.73
CA PHE A 112 14.52 4.96 -15.10
C PHE A 112 15.87 5.32 -15.75
N ARG A 113 16.81 5.90 -15.00
CA ARG A 113 18.18 6.18 -15.46
C ARG A 113 18.90 4.90 -15.89
N VAL A 114 18.83 3.84 -15.09
CA VAL A 114 19.45 2.55 -15.43
C VAL A 114 18.87 1.96 -16.72
N PHE A 115 17.56 2.03 -16.91
CA PHE A 115 16.93 1.59 -18.16
C PHE A 115 17.36 2.43 -19.37
N ALA A 116 17.35 3.77 -19.24
CA ALA A 116 17.77 4.67 -20.30
C ALA A 116 19.25 4.49 -20.68
N ALA A 117 20.13 4.40 -19.68
CA ALA A 117 21.56 4.18 -19.86
C ALA A 117 21.82 2.81 -20.52
N SER A 118 21.16 1.75 -20.07
CA SER A 118 21.24 0.42 -20.69
C SER A 118 20.76 0.44 -22.15
N ALA A 119 19.60 1.03 -22.43
CA ALA A 119 19.03 1.11 -23.78
C ALA A 119 19.92 1.91 -24.75
N SER A 120 20.44 3.06 -24.32
CA SER A 120 21.34 3.88 -25.14
C SER A 120 22.60 3.11 -25.56
N LYS A 121 23.16 2.29 -24.65
CA LYS A 121 24.35 1.46 -24.89
C LYS A 121 24.04 0.16 -25.65
N ILE A 122 22.80 -0.31 -25.65
CA ILE A 122 22.35 -1.38 -26.55
C ILE A 122 22.34 -0.89 -28.00
N SER A 123 21.86 0.34 -28.25
CA SER A 123 21.76 0.90 -29.60
C SER A 123 23.11 1.23 -30.25
N SER A 124 24.14 1.48 -29.43
CA SER A 124 25.43 2.01 -29.90
C SER A 124 26.45 0.94 -30.35
N GLY A 125 26.06 -0.33 -30.49
CA GLY A 125 26.89 -1.39 -31.11
C GLY A 125 28.27 -1.60 -30.46
N TYR A 126 28.31 -1.75 -29.13
CA TYR A 126 29.53 -1.60 -28.33
C TYR A 126 30.53 -2.78 -28.35
N GLN A 127 31.84 -2.45 -28.47
CA GLN A 127 33.02 -3.32 -28.28
C GLN A 127 33.55 -3.09 -26.84
N SER A 128 33.47 -4.11 -25.96
CA SER A 128 33.68 -3.95 -24.51
C SER A 128 35.02 -4.55 -24.05
N ASN A 129 35.78 -3.80 -23.24
CA ASN A 129 36.79 -4.37 -22.35
C ASN A 129 36.14 -4.65 -20.98
N SER A 130 36.10 -5.93 -20.60
CA SER A 130 35.35 -6.49 -19.47
C SER A 130 35.79 -6.03 -18.05
N ASN A 131 36.81 -5.19 -17.94
CA ASN A 131 37.54 -5.00 -16.67
C ASN A 131 37.38 -3.63 -16.00
N GLN A 132 36.51 -2.74 -16.50
CA GLN A 132 36.28 -1.41 -15.90
C GLN A 132 34.79 -1.20 -15.57
N LEU A 133 34.38 -1.62 -14.37
CA LEU A 133 33.09 -1.25 -13.79
C LEU A 133 33.20 0.11 -13.10
N TYR A 134 32.23 1.00 -13.33
CA TYR A 134 32.18 2.31 -12.68
C TYR A 134 31.62 2.21 -11.26
N GLU A 135 32.50 2.39 -10.27
CA GLU A 135 32.15 2.55 -8.86
C GLU A 135 32.92 3.73 -8.27
N ASP A 136 32.19 4.65 -7.64
CA ASP A 136 32.77 5.83 -6.99
C ASP A 136 33.29 5.39 -5.62
N THR A 137 34.62 5.21 -5.49
CA THR A 137 35.27 4.59 -4.31
C THR A 137 35.14 5.42 -3.02
N GLU A 138 34.50 6.59 -3.06
CA GLU A 138 34.37 7.50 -1.92
C GLU A 138 33.25 7.12 -0.93
N CYS A 139 32.37 6.18 -1.25
CA CYS A 139 31.31 5.72 -0.34
C CYS A 139 31.49 4.23 -0.05
N GLY A 140 32.15 3.91 1.08
CA GLY A 140 32.40 2.54 1.56
C GLY A 140 31.15 1.76 1.96
N LEU A 141 30.24 1.53 1.01
CA LEU A 141 29.07 0.66 1.16
C LEU A 141 29.39 -0.71 0.56
N ASP A 142 29.20 -1.74 1.38
CA ASP A 142 29.50 -3.15 1.12
C ASP A 142 29.17 -3.61 -0.30
N MET A 143 30.17 -4.24 -0.92
CA MET A 143 30.13 -4.84 -2.25
C MET A 143 29.08 -5.97 -2.26
N LYS A 144 27.88 -5.70 -2.79
CA LYS A 144 26.91 -6.77 -3.10
C LYS A 144 27.46 -7.63 -4.24
N PRO A 145 27.43 -8.98 -4.13
CA PRO A 145 27.96 -9.86 -5.16
C PRO A 145 27.23 -9.65 -6.48
N HIS A 146 28.00 -9.50 -7.56
CA HIS A 146 27.48 -9.28 -8.91
C HIS A 146 26.53 -10.41 -9.31
N THR A 147 25.29 -10.03 -9.62
CA THR A 147 24.24 -11.00 -9.92
C THR A 147 24.18 -11.28 -11.43
N SER A 148 24.23 -12.57 -11.80
CA SER A 148 24.32 -13.02 -13.20
C SER A 148 23.02 -12.92 -14.03
N SER A 149 21.88 -12.60 -13.42
CA SER A 149 20.59 -12.37 -14.10
C SER A 149 20.43 -10.92 -14.54
N LEU A 150 19.64 -10.66 -15.59
CA LEU A 150 19.37 -9.31 -16.13
C LEU A 150 20.64 -8.60 -16.64
N ARG A 151 21.51 -9.35 -17.35
CA ARG A 151 22.78 -8.86 -17.90
C ARG A 151 22.67 -7.68 -18.87
N CYS A 152 21.49 -7.43 -19.42
CA CYS A 152 21.25 -6.25 -20.24
C CYS A 152 21.44 -4.96 -19.43
N LEU A 153 21.09 -4.95 -18.14
CA LEU A 153 21.19 -3.78 -17.27
C LEU A 153 22.63 -3.48 -16.87
N ASP A 154 23.51 -4.48 -16.87
CA ASP A 154 24.94 -4.30 -16.58
C ASP A 154 25.63 -3.38 -17.60
N ARG A 155 25.04 -3.22 -18.79
CA ARG A 155 25.49 -2.25 -19.79
C ARG A 155 25.45 -0.82 -19.26
N ALA A 156 24.53 -0.48 -18.35
CA ALA A 156 24.43 0.87 -17.80
C ALA A 156 25.70 1.32 -17.04
N VAL A 157 26.47 0.38 -16.48
CA VAL A 157 27.67 0.65 -15.67
C VAL A 157 28.95 0.76 -16.51
N MET A 158 28.94 0.32 -17.77
CA MET A 158 30.15 0.25 -18.58
C MET A 158 30.62 1.65 -19.02
N ILE A 159 31.89 1.98 -18.81
CA ILE A 159 32.50 3.21 -19.30
C ILE A 159 32.74 3.06 -20.81
N LEU A 160 32.29 4.03 -21.61
CA LEU A 160 32.58 4.04 -23.05
C LEU A 160 33.98 4.60 -23.28
N GLN A 161 34.80 3.97 -24.13
CA GLN A 161 36.12 4.50 -24.47
C GLN A 161 36.07 5.68 -25.47
N THR A 162 34.94 5.86 -26.16
CA THR A 162 34.76 6.87 -27.22
C THR A 162 34.63 8.30 -26.70
N GLU A 163 34.30 8.49 -25.42
CA GLU A 163 34.10 9.81 -24.79
C GLU A 163 34.92 9.92 -23.50
N PRO A 164 35.42 11.12 -23.13
CA PRO A 164 36.15 11.32 -21.88
C PRO A 164 35.28 11.01 -20.65
N LEU A 165 35.89 10.40 -19.62
CA LEU A 165 35.21 9.93 -18.41
C LEU A 165 34.44 11.05 -17.68
N GLU A 166 35.01 12.26 -17.63
CA GLU A 166 34.39 13.41 -16.96
C GLU A 166 33.04 13.81 -17.59
N LEU A 167 32.95 13.78 -18.92
CA LEU A 167 31.70 14.07 -19.64
C LEU A 167 30.64 13.00 -19.39
N GLN A 168 31.06 11.73 -19.26
CA GLN A 168 30.16 10.62 -18.94
C GLN A 168 29.70 10.67 -17.48
N ARG A 169 30.57 11.11 -16.56
CA ARG A 169 30.25 11.30 -15.14
C ARG A 169 29.25 12.44 -14.94
N GLU A 170 29.38 13.52 -15.71
CA GLU A 170 28.44 14.63 -15.70
C GLU A 170 27.05 14.20 -16.19
N ASN A 171 26.99 13.32 -17.21
CA ASN A 171 25.72 12.79 -17.72
C ASN A 171 25.26 11.50 -17.00
N ARG A 172 24.58 11.67 -15.85
CA ARG A 172 24.01 10.56 -15.05
C ARG A 172 22.94 9.71 -15.75
N TRP A 173 22.47 10.09 -16.94
CA TRP A 173 21.54 9.30 -17.77
C TRP A 173 22.26 8.37 -18.75
N ARG A 174 23.58 8.54 -18.93
CA ARG A 174 24.43 7.66 -19.76
C ARG A 174 25.30 6.72 -18.93
N LEU A 175 25.72 7.12 -17.73
CA LEU A 175 26.53 6.29 -16.84
C LEU A 175 25.87 6.17 -15.45
N CYS A 176 25.64 4.92 -15.02
CA CYS A 176 25.07 4.60 -13.70
C CYS A 176 26.08 3.82 -12.85
N ARG A 177 25.93 3.87 -11.53
CA ARG A 177 26.76 3.12 -10.58
C ARG A 177 26.35 1.64 -10.52
N VAL A 178 27.29 0.76 -10.15
CA VAL A 178 26.99 -0.68 -9.93
C VAL A 178 25.86 -0.86 -8.92
N THR A 179 25.88 -0.07 -7.84
CA THR A 179 24.85 -0.09 -6.79
C THR A 179 23.46 0.26 -7.33
N GLU A 180 23.34 1.26 -8.20
CA GLU A 180 22.07 1.65 -8.85
C GLU A 180 21.52 0.53 -9.76
N VAL A 181 22.41 -0.19 -10.44
CA VAL A 181 22.03 -1.31 -11.32
C VAL A 181 21.59 -2.53 -10.52
N GLU A 182 22.35 -2.94 -9.50
CA GLU A 182 21.97 -4.07 -8.64
C GLU A 182 20.68 -3.78 -7.86
N GLN A 183 20.47 -2.53 -7.45
CA GLN A 183 19.18 -2.05 -6.94
C GLN A 183 18.05 -2.28 -7.94
N THR A 184 18.22 -1.82 -9.18
CA THR A 184 17.22 -1.98 -10.25
C THR A 184 16.95 -3.44 -10.59
N LYS A 185 17.97 -4.31 -10.55
CA LYS A 185 17.80 -5.76 -10.73
C LYS A 185 16.97 -6.38 -9.61
N SER A 186 17.24 -6.01 -8.35
CA SER A 186 16.47 -6.49 -7.19
C SER A 186 14.98 -6.15 -7.33
N VAL A 187 14.70 -4.93 -7.77
CA VAL A 187 13.36 -4.43 -8.05
C VAL A 187 12.61 -5.28 -9.07
N ILE A 188 13.23 -5.55 -10.21
CA ILE A 188 12.61 -6.33 -11.29
C ILE A 188 12.30 -7.76 -10.81
N ARG A 189 13.15 -8.31 -9.94
CA ARG A 189 12.92 -9.63 -9.32
C ARG A 189 11.76 -9.64 -8.33
N THR A 190 11.43 -8.50 -7.73
CA THR A 190 10.26 -8.36 -6.85
C THR A 190 8.95 -8.15 -7.63
N VAL A 191 8.99 -7.90 -8.94
CA VAL A 191 7.77 -7.67 -9.76
C VAL A 191 6.71 -8.77 -9.67
N PRO A 192 7.07 -10.08 -9.72
CA PRO A 192 6.09 -11.15 -9.53
C PRO A 192 5.40 -11.14 -8.16
N LEU A 193 5.97 -10.47 -7.15
CA LEU A 193 5.33 -10.32 -5.85
C LEU A 193 4.20 -9.29 -5.90
N PHE A 194 4.38 -8.20 -6.64
CA PHE A 194 3.36 -7.16 -6.81
C PHE A 194 2.08 -7.70 -7.49
N THR A 195 2.18 -8.75 -8.32
CA THR A 195 0.97 -9.38 -8.89
C THR A 195 0.13 -10.07 -7.82
N THR A 196 0.74 -10.57 -6.73
CA THR A 196 -0.02 -11.12 -5.60
C THR A 196 -0.81 -10.06 -4.85
N SER A 197 -0.33 -8.81 -4.84
CA SER A 197 -1.02 -7.66 -4.25
C SER A 197 -2.34 -7.36 -4.94
N LEU A 198 -2.46 -7.65 -6.24
CA LEU A 198 -3.72 -7.49 -6.99
C LEU A 198 -4.83 -8.37 -6.41
N ILE A 199 -4.51 -9.63 -6.04
CA ILE A 199 -5.48 -10.56 -5.45
C ILE A 199 -5.97 -10.03 -4.10
N SER A 200 -5.05 -9.53 -3.27
CA SER A 200 -5.41 -8.87 -2.01
C SER A 200 -6.26 -7.62 -2.24
N GLY A 201 -6.00 -6.86 -3.31
CA GLY A 201 -6.80 -5.72 -3.76
C GLY A 201 -8.26 -6.06 -4.03
N ILE A 202 -8.52 -7.15 -4.74
CA ILE A 202 -9.89 -7.64 -5.02
C ILE A 202 -10.64 -7.89 -3.71
N VAL A 203 -9.99 -8.52 -2.74
CA VAL A 203 -10.63 -8.89 -1.46
C VAL A 203 -10.88 -7.65 -0.60
N PHE A 204 -9.98 -6.67 -0.65
CA PHE A 204 -10.18 -5.37 -0.01
C PHE A 204 -11.37 -4.61 -0.63
N SER A 205 -11.53 -4.68 -1.95
CA SER A 205 -12.67 -4.13 -2.69
C SER A 205 -14.01 -4.74 -2.24
N LEU A 206 -14.04 -6.07 -2.04
CA LEU A 206 -15.22 -6.76 -1.47
C LEU A 206 -15.57 -6.21 -0.07
N GLY A 207 -14.58 -5.93 0.77
CA GLY A 207 -14.77 -5.34 2.09
C GLY A 207 -15.40 -3.94 2.03
N ASN A 208 -14.88 -3.07 1.17
CA ASN A 208 -15.33 -1.67 1.07
C ASN A 208 -16.70 -1.51 0.41
N THR A 209 -17.14 -2.50 -0.38
CA THR A 209 -18.37 -2.43 -1.17
C THR A 209 -19.39 -3.48 -0.70
N PHE A 210 -19.17 -4.74 -1.06
CA PHE A 210 -20.12 -5.83 -0.85
C PHE A 210 -20.42 -6.06 0.63
N PHE A 211 -19.41 -6.14 1.50
CA PHE A 211 -19.64 -6.39 2.94
C PHE A 211 -20.40 -5.23 3.59
N LEU A 212 -20.18 -4.01 3.10
CA LEU A 212 -20.89 -2.83 3.55
C LEU A 212 -22.37 -2.88 3.14
N GLU A 213 -22.64 -3.31 1.91
CA GLU A 213 -24.00 -3.49 1.40
C GLU A 213 -24.73 -4.59 2.17
N GLN A 214 -24.10 -5.73 2.43
CA GLN A 214 -24.69 -6.80 3.26
C GLN A 214 -25.12 -6.27 4.61
N ALA A 215 -24.27 -5.47 5.26
CA ALA A 215 -24.56 -4.92 6.57
C ALA A 215 -25.73 -3.93 6.57
N ASN A 216 -25.97 -3.21 5.47
CA ASN A 216 -27.12 -2.30 5.35
C ASN A 216 -28.47 -3.04 5.25
N HIS A 217 -28.48 -4.32 4.87
CA HIS A 217 -29.70 -5.14 4.75
C HIS A 217 -29.91 -6.09 5.94
N LEU A 218 -29.11 -5.96 6.99
CA LEU A 218 -29.20 -6.78 8.21
C LEU A 218 -29.65 -5.93 9.40
N ASP A 219 -30.22 -6.58 10.41
CA ASP A 219 -30.67 -5.90 11.61
C ASP A 219 -29.48 -5.49 12.49
N SER A 220 -29.30 -4.19 12.65
CA SER A 220 -28.26 -3.57 13.48
C SER A 220 -28.63 -3.48 14.96
N LYS A 221 -29.83 -3.91 15.37
CA LYS A 221 -30.26 -3.84 16.77
C LYS A 221 -29.56 -4.91 17.62
N PHE A 222 -28.87 -4.47 18.66
CA PHE A 222 -28.37 -5.36 19.71
C PHE A 222 -29.01 -4.99 21.05
N VAL A 223 -29.98 -5.79 21.49
CA VAL A 223 -30.72 -5.74 22.77
C VAL A 223 -31.49 -4.42 23.03
N SER A 224 -30.87 -3.26 22.82
CA SER A 224 -31.47 -1.91 22.94
C SER A 224 -30.71 -0.83 22.17
N TRP A 225 -29.49 -1.14 21.68
CA TRP A 225 -28.59 -0.19 21.02
C TRP A 225 -28.59 -0.48 19.51
N ASN A 226 -28.70 0.58 18.70
CA ASN A 226 -28.41 0.48 17.27
C ASN A 226 -26.89 0.37 17.15
N LEU A 227 -26.39 -0.85 16.98
CA LEU A 227 -24.97 -1.11 16.91
C LEU A 227 -24.52 -0.85 15.47
N PRO A 228 -23.74 0.22 15.23
CA PRO A 228 -23.52 0.69 13.89
C PRO A 228 -22.42 -0.14 13.21
N LEU A 229 -22.53 -0.28 11.89
CA LEU A 229 -21.51 -0.76 10.96
C LEU A 229 -20.05 -0.44 11.35
N PRO A 230 -19.70 0.78 11.81
CA PRO A 230 -18.36 1.08 12.29
C PRO A 230 -17.84 0.21 13.45
N LEU A 231 -18.66 -0.49 14.22
CA LEU A 231 -18.15 -1.48 15.19
C LEU A 231 -17.51 -2.69 14.49
N LEU A 232 -18.06 -3.17 13.38
CA LEU A 232 -17.46 -4.25 12.59
C LEU A 232 -16.09 -3.83 12.03
N LEU A 233 -15.97 -2.55 11.63
CA LEU A 233 -14.70 -1.97 11.20
C LEU A 233 -13.67 -1.95 12.34
N LEU A 234 -14.09 -1.60 13.57
CA LEU A 234 -13.21 -1.64 14.74
C LEU A 234 -12.70 -3.06 15.03
N PHE A 235 -13.56 -4.08 14.92
CA PHE A 235 -13.11 -5.48 15.06
C PHE A 235 -12.14 -5.90 13.95
N SER A 236 -12.36 -5.43 12.72
CA SER A 236 -11.43 -5.66 11.61
C SER A 236 -10.05 -5.03 11.88
N GLU A 237 -10.02 -3.77 12.35
CA GLU A 237 -8.78 -3.09 12.73
C GLU A 237 -8.07 -3.75 13.92
N ALA A 238 -8.82 -4.18 14.93
CA ALA A 238 -8.26 -4.93 16.05
C ALA A 238 -7.65 -6.26 15.59
N ALA A 239 -8.32 -6.96 14.68
CA ALA A 239 -7.79 -8.19 14.08
C ALA A 239 -6.53 -7.95 13.25
N ARG A 240 -6.46 -6.83 12.51
CA ARG A 240 -5.27 -6.41 11.74
C ARG A 240 -4.07 -6.17 12.65
N LEU A 241 -4.25 -5.43 13.75
CA LEU A 241 -3.18 -5.18 14.72
C LEU A 241 -2.77 -6.48 15.43
N GLY A 242 -3.74 -7.29 15.86
CA GLY A 242 -3.48 -8.56 16.53
C GLY A 242 -2.72 -9.56 15.66
N SER A 243 -3.10 -9.70 14.38
CA SER A 243 -2.43 -10.61 13.45
C SER A 243 -0.99 -10.18 13.15
N ARG A 244 -0.74 -8.87 13.03
CA ARG A 244 0.61 -8.32 12.88
C ARG A 244 1.51 -8.68 14.05
N GLU A 245 1.05 -8.45 15.29
CA GLU A 245 1.82 -8.79 16.49
C GLU A 245 2.07 -10.31 16.61
N LEU A 246 1.06 -11.13 16.27
CA LEU A 246 1.20 -12.58 16.21
C LEU A 246 2.27 -13.02 15.20
N CYS A 247 2.32 -12.42 14.01
CA CYS A 247 3.36 -12.69 13.02
C CYS A 247 4.76 -12.33 13.54
N VAL A 248 4.90 -11.16 14.18
CA VAL A 248 6.18 -10.74 14.79
C VAL A 248 6.61 -11.69 15.90
N MET A 249 5.68 -12.10 16.77
CA MET A 249 5.97 -13.08 17.83
C MET A 249 6.35 -14.45 17.28
N ALA A 250 5.65 -14.93 16.25
CA ALA A 250 5.97 -16.20 15.59
C ALA A 250 7.36 -16.16 14.94
N ALA A 251 7.69 -15.06 14.25
CA ALA A 251 9.02 -14.84 13.67
C ALA A 251 10.12 -14.83 14.75
N LYS A 252 9.89 -14.13 15.88
CA LYS A 252 10.85 -14.08 17.01
C LYS A 252 11.04 -15.44 17.69
N ARG A 253 9.98 -16.24 17.84
CA ARG A 253 10.08 -17.60 18.40
C ARG A 253 10.90 -18.53 17.50
N ASN A 254 10.73 -18.40 16.18
CA ASN A 254 11.45 -19.21 15.19
C ASN A 254 12.88 -18.72 14.92
N ALA A 255 13.21 -17.46 15.26
CA ALA A 255 14.55 -16.88 15.10
C ALA A 255 15.64 -17.49 15.99
N LYS A 256 15.31 -18.47 16.86
CA LYS A 256 16.30 -19.30 17.56
C LYS A 256 17.05 -20.28 16.62
N LEU A 257 16.63 -20.39 15.36
CA LEU A 257 17.31 -21.17 14.32
C LEU A 257 18.29 -20.28 13.52
N PRO A 258 19.51 -20.75 13.21
CA PRO A 258 20.54 -19.92 12.58
C PRO A 258 20.17 -19.55 11.14
N LYS A 259 20.14 -18.24 10.83
CA LYS A 259 20.22 -17.62 9.49
C LYS A 259 19.49 -18.36 8.34
N GLN A 260 18.28 -18.85 8.55
CA GLN A 260 17.40 -19.16 7.42
C GLN A 260 16.71 -17.86 6.98
N THR A 261 16.79 -17.60 5.68
CA THR A 261 16.02 -16.58 4.94
C THR A 261 14.63 -16.44 5.55
N LYS A 262 14.20 -15.21 5.87
CA LYS A 262 12.88 -14.95 6.46
C LYS A 262 11.85 -15.04 5.34
N THR A 263 11.68 -16.24 4.78
CA THR A 263 10.75 -16.48 3.68
C THR A 263 9.36 -16.04 4.12
N PRO A 264 8.69 -15.13 3.38
CA PRO A 264 7.44 -14.54 3.79
C PRO A 264 6.28 -15.53 3.58
N TYR A 265 6.21 -16.60 4.37
CA TYR A 265 5.10 -17.55 4.35
C TYR A 265 3.74 -16.88 4.58
N GLY A 266 3.71 -15.70 5.20
CA GLY A 266 2.47 -14.95 5.39
C GLY A 266 1.84 -14.43 4.11
N ILE A 267 2.61 -14.20 3.03
CA ILE A 267 2.04 -13.80 1.73
C ILE A 267 1.11 -14.88 1.16
N PRO A 268 1.58 -16.13 0.90
CA PRO A 268 0.67 -17.18 0.44
C PRO A 268 -0.43 -17.53 1.45
N VAL A 269 -0.14 -17.48 2.76
CA VAL A 269 -1.17 -17.68 3.81
C VAL A 269 -2.29 -16.65 3.69
N SER A 270 -1.98 -15.38 3.47
CA SER A 270 -2.98 -14.32 3.32
C SER A 270 -3.85 -14.51 2.07
N ILE A 271 -3.29 -15.03 0.98
CA ILE A 271 -4.02 -15.34 -0.26
C ILE A 271 -5.00 -16.49 -0.02
N ILE A 272 -4.54 -17.57 0.64
CA ILE A 272 -5.40 -18.70 1.01
C ILE A 272 -6.53 -18.21 1.92
N LEU A 273 -6.20 -17.41 2.92
CA LEU A 273 -7.17 -16.84 3.86
C LEU A 273 -8.18 -15.92 3.16
N SER A 274 -7.79 -15.26 2.07
CA SER A 274 -8.68 -14.45 1.23
C SER A 274 -9.77 -15.26 0.53
N VAL A 275 -9.44 -16.49 0.08
CA VAL A 275 -10.43 -17.44 -0.46
C VAL A 275 -11.43 -17.83 0.63
N PHE A 276 -10.93 -18.14 1.84
CA PHE A 276 -11.79 -18.43 2.99
C PHE A 276 -12.69 -17.25 3.37
N CYS A 277 -12.17 -16.02 3.37
CA CYS A 277 -12.95 -14.81 3.64
C CYS A 277 -14.14 -14.68 2.66
N SER A 278 -13.86 -14.88 1.37
CA SER A 278 -14.88 -14.83 0.31
C SER A 278 -15.91 -15.95 0.46
N ALA A 279 -15.47 -17.16 0.83
CA ALA A 279 -16.36 -18.30 1.08
C ALA A 279 -17.29 -18.06 2.29
N ILE A 280 -16.77 -17.47 3.38
CA ILE A 280 -17.57 -17.08 4.55
C ILE A 280 -18.62 -16.05 4.13
N ALA A 281 -18.22 -15.00 3.41
CA ALA A 281 -19.15 -13.97 2.96
C ALA A 281 -20.26 -14.53 2.05
N ALA A 282 -19.92 -15.44 1.13
CA ALA A 282 -20.88 -16.13 0.27
C ALA A 282 -21.82 -17.04 1.07
N HIS A 283 -21.31 -17.71 2.11
CA HIS A 283 -22.12 -18.53 3.01
C HIS A 283 -23.12 -17.69 3.81
N VAL A 284 -22.66 -16.59 4.40
CA VAL A 284 -23.52 -15.64 5.15
C VAL A 284 -24.62 -15.09 4.23
N GLU A 285 -24.28 -14.72 3.00
CA GLU A 285 -25.27 -14.25 2.02
C GLU A 285 -26.28 -15.34 1.65
N SER A 286 -25.82 -16.58 1.48
CA SER A 286 -26.68 -17.72 1.20
C SER A 286 -27.68 -17.97 2.34
N MET A 287 -27.27 -17.78 3.59
CA MET A 287 -28.18 -17.86 4.73
C MET A 287 -29.19 -16.72 4.74
N ARG A 288 -28.75 -15.48 4.49
CA ARG A 288 -29.62 -14.31 4.40
C ARG A 288 -30.70 -14.50 3.33
N LEU A 289 -30.32 -14.96 2.13
CA LEU A 289 -31.24 -15.22 1.03
C LEU A 289 -32.26 -16.33 1.33
N LYS A 290 -31.87 -17.36 2.09
CA LYS A 290 -32.81 -18.40 2.53
C LYS A 290 -33.88 -17.82 3.44
N VAL A 291 -33.49 -16.95 4.38
CA VAL A 291 -34.40 -16.30 5.32
C VAL A 291 -35.38 -15.36 4.59
N VAL A 292 -34.89 -14.54 3.65
CA VAL A 292 -35.72 -13.65 2.81
C VAL A 292 -36.80 -14.41 2.03
N ARG A 293 -36.50 -15.62 1.54
CA ARG A 293 -37.47 -16.44 0.81
C ARG A 293 -38.60 -16.96 1.69
N THR A 294 -38.36 -17.07 3.00
CA THR A 294 -39.30 -17.62 3.97
C THR A 294 -40.05 -16.56 4.78
N GLN A 295 -39.51 -15.34 4.88
CA GLN A 295 -40.02 -14.26 5.72
C GLN A 295 -39.86 -12.92 5.00
N GLU A 296 -40.89 -12.05 5.04
CA GLU A 296 -40.84 -10.72 4.43
C GLU A 296 -39.82 -9.77 5.10
N THR A 297 -39.58 -9.96 6.40
CA THR A 297 -38.57 -9.22 7.17
C THR A 297 -37.39 -10.13 7.49
N VAL A 298 -36.15 -9.64 7.36
CA VAL A 298 -34.93 -10.41 7.66
C VAL A 298 -34.52 -10.19 9.12
N PRO A 299 -34.80 -11.10 10.08
CA PRO A 299 -34.41 -10.93 11.48
C PRO A 299 -32.94 -11.37 11.71
N MET A 300 -32.07 -11.20 10.72
CA MET A 300 -30.69 -11.63 10.80
C MET A 300 -29.83 -10.49 11.29
N SER A 301 -29.12 -10.72 12.40
CA SER A 301 -28.27 -9.70 13.02
C SER A 301 -27.01 -9.42 12.19
N VAL A 302 -26.57 -8.16 12.20
CA VAL A 302 -25.30 -7.69 11.60
C VAL A 302 -24.07 -8.48 12.10
N PHE A 303 -24.11 -9.06 13.31
CA PHE A 303 -23.00 -9.86 13.86
C PHE A 303 -22.65 -11.11 13.04
N TRP A 304 -23.56 -11.60 12.19
CA TRP A 304 -23.23 -12.68 11.26
C TRP A 304 -22.12 -12.33 10.28
N LEU A 305 -21.86 -11.03 10.04
CA LEU A 305 -20.75 -10.56 9.23
C LEU A 305 -19.43 -10.50 10.01
N LEU A 306 -19.44 -10.59 11.34
CA LEU A 306 -18.22 -10.46 12.15
C LEU A 306 -17.09 -11.40 11.71
N PRO A 307 -17.32 -12.69 11.40
CA PRO A 307 -16.26 -13.59 10.97
C PRO A 307 -15.53 -13.10 9.72
N GLN A 308 -16.24 -12.62 8.70
CA GLN A 308 -15.60 -12.17 7.46
C GLN A 308 -14.81 -10.87 7.63
N TYR A 309 -15.26 -9.95 8.51
CA TYR A 309 -14.51 -8.72 8.85
C TYR A 309 -13.24 -9.01 9.66
N VAL A 310 -13.29 -9.96 10.61
CA VAL A 310 -12.12 -10.38 11.38
C VAL A 310 -11.10 -11.07 10.49
N VAL A 311 -11.55 -11.94 9.57
CA VAL A 311 -10.67 -12.58 8.60
C VAL A 311 -10.06 -11.55 7.65
N LEU A 312 -10.85 -10.60 7.14
CA LEU A 312 -10.36 -9.49 6.29
C LEU A 312 -9.27 -8.66 6.98
N GLY A 313 -9.48 -8.29 8.25
CA GLY A 313 -8.49 -7.56 9.04
C GLY A 313 -7.21 -8.38 9.24
N SER A 314 -7.38 -9.68 9.55
CA SER A 314 -6.26 -10.60 9.73
C SER A 314 -5.41 -10.75 8.46
N ILE A 315 -6.04 -10.90 7.29
CA ILE A 315 -5.38 -10.93 5.97
C ILE A 315 -4.51 -9.69 5.79
N THR A 316 -5.08 -8.52 6.03
CA THR A 316 -4.41 -7.23 5.85
C THR A 316 -3.15 -7.15 6.72
N GLY A 317 -3.26 -7.47 8.00
CA GLY A 317 -2.12 -7.39 8.94
C GLY A 317 -1.01 -8.40 8.64
N ILE A 318 -1.38 -9.63 8.23
CA ILE A 318 -0.42 -10.67 7.85
C ILE A 318 0.31 -10.28 6.55
N TYR A 319 -0.42 -9.80 5.55
CA TYR A 319 0.13 -9.43 4.24
C TYR A 319 1.09 -8.25 4.35
N GLU A 320 0.66 -7.14 4.96
CA GLU A 320 1.47 -5.94 5.14
C GLU A 320 2.79 -6.25 5.85
N ASN A 321 2.72 -7.01 6.96
CA ASN A 321 3.91 -7.36 7.74
C ASN A 321 4.86 -8.27 6.95
N SER A 322 4.32 -9.29 6.27
CA SER A 322 5.13 -10.24 5.50
C SER A 322 5.78 -9.58 4.29
N PHE A 323 5.07 -8.66 3.64
CA PHE A 323 5.58 -7.88 2.53
C PHE A 323 6.69 -6.92 2.97
N ALA A 324 6.49 -6.21 4.09
CA ALA A 324 7.51 -5.32 4.65
C ALA A 324 8.81 -6.08 4.98
N LEU A 325 8.71 -7.24 5.64
CA LEU A 325 9.86 -8.09 5.96
C LEU A 325 10.60 -8.58 4.71
N TYR A 326 9.87 -8.94 3.65
CA TYR A 326 10.47 -9.35 2.38
C TYR A 326 11.25 -8.20 1.72
N LEU A 327 10.69 -6.99 1.72
CA LEU A 327 11.36 -5.81 1.19
C LEU A 327 12.62 -5.47 1.98
N GLU A 328 12.58 -5.55 3.31
CA GLU A 328 13.74 -5.31 4.18
C GLU A 328 14.90 -6.28 3.90
N GLU A 329 14.60 -7.53 3.53
CA GLU A 329 15.62 -8.54 3.21
C GLU A 329 16.16 -8.40 1.78
N THR A 330 15.30 -8.02 0.83
CA THR A 330 15.61 -8.08 -0.61
C THR A 330 16.17 -6.75 -1.14
N VAL A 331 15.75 -5.63 -0.55
CA VAL A 331 15.93 -4.30 -1.11
C VAL A 331 16.63 -3.37 -0.10
N PRO A 332 17.58 -2.50 -0.53
CA PRO A 332 18.20 -1.54 0.38
C PRO A 332 17.20 -0.54 0.97
N GLN A 333 17.54 -0.04 2.16
CA GLN A 333 16.68 0.79 3.01
C GLN A 333 16.09 2.01 2.29
N GLU A 334 16.88 2.65 1.43
CA GLU A 334 16.48 3.84 0.67
C GLU A 334 15.27 3.61 -0.26
N LEU A 335 15.07 2.37 -0.70
CA LEU A 335 14.02 2.04 -1.65
C LEU A 335 12.75 1.49 -0.99
N ILE A 336 12.84 1.02 0.26
CA ILE A 336 11.74 0.31 0.94
C ILE A 336 10.45 1.12 0.91
N LYS A 337 10.53 2.44 1.18
CA LYS A 337 9.38 3.34 1.16
C LYS A 337 8.69 3.36 -0.21
N THR A 338 9.47 3.50 -1.28
CA THR A 338 8.95 3.53 -2.66
C THR A 338 8.28 2.21 -3.04
N TRP A 339 8.85 1.06 -2.65
CA TRP A 339 8.27 -0.25 -2.93
C TRP A 339 7.03 -0.54 -2.12
N PHE A 340 6.97 -0.06 -0.87
CA PHE A 340 5.75 -0.13 -0.07
C PHE A 340 4.62 0.71 -0.70
N CYS A 341 4.93 1.90 -1.22
CA CYS A 341 3.98 2.66 -2.02
C CYS A 341 3.52 1.88 -3.26
N LEU A 342 4.44 1.25 -4.00
CA LEU A 342 4.09 0.47 -5.18
C LEU A 342 3.19 -0.74 -4.85
N MET A 343 3.42 -1.40 -3.70
CA MET A 343 2.51 -2.44 -3.22
C MET A 343 1.08 -1.90 -3.07
N TRP A 344 0.91 -0.74 -2.42
CA TRP A 344 -0.40 -0.12 -2.28
C TRP A 344 -1.02 0.26 -3.62
N VAL A 345 -0.22 0.74 -4.58
CA VAL A 345 -0.69 0.94 -5.97
C VAL A 345 -1.25 -0.35 -6.53
N CYS A 346 -0.55 -1.48 -6.39
CA CYS A 346 -1.03 -2.76 -6.90
C CYS A 346 -2.27 -3.26 -6.16
N VAL A 347 -2.38 -3.05 -4.85
CA VAL A 347 -3.62 -3.32 -4.10
C VAL A 347 -4.77 -2.48 -4.65
N GLY A 348 -4.56 -1.19 -4.90
CA GLY A 348 -5.59 -0.31 -5.47
C GLY A 348 -5.92 -0.59 -6.93
N LEU A 349 -4.98 -1.11 -7.73
CA LEU A 349 -5.27 -1.57 -9.09
C LEU A 349 -6.13 -2.83 -9.11
N GLY A 350 -6.03 -3.66 -8.06
CA GLY A 350 -6.86 -4.85 -7.91
C GLY A 350 -8.28 -4.56 -7.42
N SER A 351 -8.51 -3.39 -6.81
CA SER A 351 -9.80 -3.01 -6.21
C SER A 351 -10.76 -2.38 -7.20
#